data_AF-W7TPT6-F1
#
_entry.id   AF-W7TPT6-F1
#
_cell.length_a   1.000
_cell.length_b   1.000
_cell.length_c   1.000
_cell.angle_alpha   90.00
_cell.angle_beta   90.00
_cell.angle_gamma   90.00
#
_symmetry.space_group_name_H-M   'P 1'
#
loop_
_entity.id
_entity.type
_entity.pdbx_description
1 polymer ?
#
loop_
_entity_poly.entity_id
_entity_poly.type
_entity_poly.pdbx_seq_one_letter_code
_entity_poly.pdbx_strand_id
1 'polypeptide(L)'
;MPKPPSFSETQAIHSRLATVRFSPPPPWLPSLPPSLPPCNPCPHSVTPDSIAPSSLPPSLPSPLPPSVPLPPPDPDWSPLVATLVSTASPSSLPPSVPPSTFTARNEAGYTLLHIAAEGGKENWVEALLERGCDPSTLDHRDRPAYFLCKNKLTRDAFRRVRGREEGKEGGRDWERSGVPEGLTEEGEKRKKEKAKEKKKRAKGRKKESKQEGKQEGKEEGEDKEGGGEEGVEEGDSQKLLCDACGKRIHVFFSRLEYVYCSTDCVQTHKRTLMAEAALKRFA
;
A
#
# COMPACT_ATOMS: atom_id res chain seq x y z
N MET A 1 3.73 19.67 17.98
CA MET A 1 3.48 18.59 18.96
C MET A 1 2.13 18.89 19.59
N PRO A 2 1.09 18.04 19.46
CA PRO A 2 -0.15 18.23 20.19
C PRO A 2 0.13 18.07 21.69
N LYS A 3 -0.44 18.96 22.52
CA LYS A 3 -0.30 18.89 23.98
C LYS A 3 -1.08 17.67 24.50
N PRO A 4 -0.57 16.93 25.49
CA PRO A 4 -1.33 15.84 26.11
C PRO A 4 -2.59 16.38 26.80
N PRO A 5 -3.67 15.59 26.85
CA PRO A 5 -4.94 16.00 27.46
C PRO A 5 -4.74 16.25 28.97
N SER A 6 -5.45 17.25 29.47
CA SER A 6 -5.35 17.63 30.88
C SER A 6 -6.08 16.62 31.78
N PHE A 7 -5.68 16.53 33.05
CA PHE A 7 -6.28 15.58 34.00
C PHE A 7 -7.81 15.76 34.12
N SER A 8 -8.30 17.00 34.13
CA SER A 8 -9.73 17.30 34.17
C SER A 8 -10.48 16.82 32.92
N GLU A 9 -9.83 16.88 31.76
CA GLU A 9 -10.37 16.37 30.49
C GLU A 9 -10.50 14.84 30.53
N THR A 10 -9.50 14.14 31.07
CA THR A 10 -9.57 12.68 31.25
C THR A 10 -10.66 12.27 32.25
N GLN A 11 -10.85 13.03 33.32
CA GLN A 11 -11.86 12.75 34.35
C GLN A 11 -13.28 13.01 33.83
N ALA A 12 -13.46 14.01 32.96
CA ALA A 12 -14.73 14.29 32.28
C ALA A 12 -15.11 13.20 31.26
N ILE A 13 -14.13 12.59 30.60
CA ILE A 13 -14.37 11.45 29.70
C ILE A 13 -14.76 10.22 30.51
N HIS A 14 -14.04 9.93 31.60
CA HIS A 14 -14.36 8.81 32.49
C HIS A 14 -15.76 8.92 33.10
N SER A 15 -16.17 10.11 33.55
CA SER A 15 -17.52 10.30 34.12
C SER A 15 -18.62 10.12 33.08
N ARG A 16 -18.39 10.52 31.82
CA ARG A 16 -19.31 10.30 30.71
C ARG A 16 -19.41 8.83 30.31
N LEU A 17 -18.30 8.10 30.30
CA LEU A 17 -18.32 6.68 29.98
C LEU A 17 -18.94 5.84 31.11
N ALA A 18 -18.77 6.27 32.37
CA ALA A 18 -19.36 5.60 33.53
C ALA A 18 -20.90 5.67 33.59
N THR A 19 -21.51 6.67 32.93
CA THR A 19 -22.97 6.81 32.85
C THR A 19 -23.58 6.13 31.61
N VAL A 20 -22.75 5.61 30.68
CA VAL A 20 -23.25 4.82 29.55
C VAL A 20 -23.67 3.45 30.06
N ARG A 21 -24.98 3.21 30.09
CA ARG A 21 -25.52 1.86 30.25
C ARG A 21 -25.83 1.28 28.89
N PHE A 22 -25.25 0.12 28.60
CA PHE A 22 -25.61 -0.65 27.42
C PHE A 22 -27.02 -1.21 27.63
N SER A 23 -27.91 -0.90 26.69
CA SER A 23 -29.24 -1.53 26.65
C SER A 23 -29.07 -3.04 26.60
N PRO A 24 -29.89 -3.82 27.33
CA PRO A 24 -29.88 -5.27 27.17
C PRO A 24 -30.14 -5.61 25.70
N PRO A 25 -29.48 -6.66 25.17
CA PRO A 25 -29.65 -7.08 23.79
C PRO A 25 -31.12 -7.42 23.53
N PRO A 26 -31.67 -7.07 22.37
CA PRO A 26 -33.06 -7.33 22.05
C PRO A 26 -33.32 -8.85 21.97
N PRO A 27 -34.55 -9.30 22.25
CA PRO A 27 -34.89 -10.72 22.47
C PRO A 27 -34.71 -11.64 21.25
N TRP A 28 -34.41 -11.07 20.07
CA TRP A 28 -34.15 -11.80 18.84
C TRP A 28 -32.64 -12.04 18.60
N LEU A 29 -31.76 -11.58 19.49
CA LEU A 29 -30.33 -11.85 19.38
C LEU A 29 -30.05 -13.32 19.79
N PRO A 30 -29.52 -14.17 18.89
CA PRO A 30 -29.25 -15.57 19.21
C PRO A 30 -28.20 -15.65 20.32
N SER A 31 -28.45 -16.51 21.32
CA SER A 31 -27.56 -16.72 22.44
C SER A 31 -26.18 -17.19 21.97
N LEU A 32 -25.13 -16.52 22.47
CA LEU A 32 -23.75 -16.89 22.21
C LEU A 32 -23.53 -18.36 22.60
N PRO A 33 -22.96 -19.21 21.72
CA PRO A 33 -22.69 -20.60 22.06
C PRO A 33 -21.58 -20.67 23.13
N PRO A 34 -21.68 -21.60 24.10
CA PRO A 34 -20.65 -21.75 25.12
C PRO A 34 -19.34 -22.24 24.51
N SER A 35 -18.26 -21.63 24.99
CA SER A 35 -16.83 -21.90 24.79
C SER A 35 -16.48 -23.26 24.16
N LEU A 36 -15.84 -23.20 22.98
CA LEU A 36 -15.12 -24.33 22.39
C LEU A 36 -13.93 -24.76 23.28
N PRO A 37 -13.70 -26.07 23.47
CA PRO A 37 -12.54 -26.58 24.21
C PRO A 37 -11.24 -26.46 23.38
N PRO A 38 -10.06 -26.38 24.04
CA PRO A 38 -8.79 -26.25 23.34
C PRO A 38 -8.38 -27.60 22.72
N CYS A 39 -8.23 -27.65 21.40
CA CYS A 39 -7.61 -28.79 20.73
C CYS A 39 -6.08 -28.67 20.84
N ASN A 40 -5.49 -29.60 21.60
CA ASN A 40 -4.06 -29.88 21.59
C ASN A 40 -3.65 -30.68 20.34
N PRO A 41 -2.37 -30.64 19.95
CA PRO A 41 -1.93 -30.96 18.60
C PRO A 41 -1.73 -32.46 18.37
N CYS A 42 -1.86 -32.83 17.09
CA CYS A 42 -1.63 -34.17 16.56
C CYS A 42 -0.28 -34.78 16.99
N PRO A 43 -0.22 -36.10 17.14
CA PRO A 43 0.98 -36.83 16.81
C PRO A 43 0.72 -37.94 15.77
N HIS A 44 1.61 -37.86 14.78
CA HIS A 44 2.18 -38.88 13.92
C HIS A 44 2.20 -40.33 14.45
N SER A 45 2.17 -41.23 13.47
CA SER A 45 3.10 -42.35 13.24
C SER A 45 2.65 -43.80 13.50
N VAL A 46 3.17 -44.63 12.58
CA VAL A 46 3.48 -46.07 12.56
C VAL A 46 2.42 -47.12 12.18
N THR A 47 2.78 -47.81 11.09
CA THR A 47 2.38 -49.12 10.52
C THR A 47 2.84 -50.31 11.42
N PRO A 48 2.84 -51.63 11.06
CA PRO A 48 2.26 -52.43 9.93
C PRO A 48 1.64 -53.82 10.37
N ASP A 49 1.31 -54.66 9.37
CA ASP A 49 1.31 -56.15 9.31
C ASP A 49 0.10 -57.01 9.73
N SER A 50 -0.52 -57.69 8.76
CA SER A 50 -0.46 -59.17 8.61
C SER A 50 -1.35 -59.77 7.49
N ILE A 51 -0.67 -60.27 6.44
CA ILE A 51 -0.72 -61.65 5.87
C ILE A 51 -2.07 -62.26 5.38
N ALA A 52 -2.25 -62.26 4.04
CA ALA A 52 -2.54 -63.34 3.03
C ALA A 52 -3.49 -64.55 3.34
N PRO A 53 -3.95 -65.39 2.35
CA PRO A 53 -3.83 -65.36 0.87
C PRO A 53 -5.12 -65.67 0.04
N SER A 54 -5.03 -65.42 -1.27
CA SER A 54 -5.58 -66.18 -2.43
C SER A 54 -7.03 -66.72 -2.47
N SER A 55 -7.84 -66.21 -3.42
CA SER A 55 -8.46 -67.04 -4.46
C SER A 55 -9.22 -66.17 -5.49
N LEU A 56 -8.76 -66.18 -6.74
CA LEU A 56 -9.51 -65.75 -7.92
C LEU A 56 -10.62 -66.77 -8.24
N PRO A 57 -11.75 -66.30 -8.78
CA PRO A 57 -12.19 -66.84 -10.08
C PRO A 57 -12.54 -65.72 -11.10
N PRO A 58 -12.59 -66.04 -12.40
CA PRO A 58 -12.59 -65.04 -13.46
C PRO A 58 -13.99 -64.58 -13.87
N SER A 59 -14.01 -63.33 -14.34
CA SER A 59 -14.88 -62.78 -15.40
C SER A 59 -16.40 -62.79 -15.17
N LEU A 60 -16.92 -61.62 -14.76
CA LEU A 60 -18.07 -60.97 -15.41
C LEU A 60 -17.89 -59.44 -15.24
N PRO A 61 -17.97 -58.61 -16.29
CA PRO A 61 -17.88 -57.16 -16.13
C PRO A 61 -19.14 -56.62 -15.45
N SER A 62 -19.01 -56.18 -14.20
CA SER A 62 -20.01 -55.37 -13.51
C SER A 62 -20.22 -54.04 -14.23
N PRO A 63 -21.46 -53.50 -14.26
CA PRO A 63 -21.77 -52.26 -14.95
C PRO A 63 -21.01 -51.09 -14.34
N LEU A 64 -20.51 -50.22 -15.22
CA LEU A 64 -19.85 -48.95 -14.91
C LEU A 64 -20.66 -48.17 -13.86
N PRO A 65 -20.00 -47.50 -12.89
CA PRO A 65 -20.70 -46.62 -11.95
C PRO A 65 -21.46 -45.55 -12.74
N PRO A 66 -22.63 -45.09 -12.27
CA PRO A 66 -23.38 -44.04 -12.94
C PRO A 66 -22.45 -42.85 -13.11
N SER A 67 -22.21 -42.49 -14.36
CA SER A 67 -21.44 -41.32 -14.76
C SER A 67 -21.71 -40.19 -13.80
N VAL A 68 -20.69 -39.79 -13.04
CA VAL A 68 -20.65 -38.44 -12.50
C VAL A 68 -20.99 -37.55 -13.70
N PRO A 69 -22.09 -36.77 -13.67
CA PRO A 69 -22.39 -35.88 -14.77
C PRO A 69 -21.17 -34.99 -14.92
N LEU A 70 -20.47 -35.17 -16.03
CA LEU A 70 -19.43 -34.26 -16.48
C LEU A 70 -20.01 -32.85 -16.34
N PRO A 71 -19.28 -31.91 -15.73
CA PRO A 71 -19.71 -30.52 -15.71
C PRO A 71 -20.07 -30.10 -17.14
N PRO A 72 -21.12 -29.27 -17.30
CA PRO A 72 -21.58 -28.86 -18.63
C PRO A 72 -20.39 -28.35 -19.44
N PRO A 73 -20.32 -28.66 -20.76
CA PRO A 73 -19.24 -28.18 -21.61
C PRO A 73 -19.14 -26.67 -21.46
N ASP A 74 -17.92 -26.21 -21.17
CA ASP A 74 -17.64 -24.83 -20.78
C ASP A 74 -18.31 -23.86 -21.76
N PRO A 75 -18.98 -22.79 -21.27
CA PRO A 75 -19.32 -21.71 -22.16
C PRO A 75 -17.99 -21.18 -22.69
N ASP A 76 -17.74 -21.35 -24.00
CA ASP A 76 -16.58 -20.83 -24.71
C ASP A 76 -16.21 -19.46 -24.11
N TRP A 77 -15.19 -19.45 -23.26
CA TRP A 77 -14.77 -18.24 -22.56
C TRP A 77 -14.31 -17.31 -23.67
N SER A 78 -15.17 -16.37 -24.01
CA SER A 78 -15.16 -15.80 -25.35
C SER A 78 -13.81 -15.14 -25.63
N PRO A 79 -13.35 -15.07 -26.90
CA PRO A 79 -12.10 -14.38 -27.25
C PRO A 79 -12.06 -12.94 -26.72
N LEU A 80 -13.22 -12.34 -26.47
CA LEU A 80 -13.36 -11.05 -25.78
C LEU A 80 -12.74 -11.05 -24.37
N VAL A 81 -12.93 -12.09 -23.56
CA VAL A 81 -12.32 -12.21 -22.21
C VAL A 81 -10.79 -12.34 -22.32
N ALA A 82 -10.30 -13.11 -23.30
CA ALA A 82 -8.88 -13.21 -23.61
C ALA A 82 -8.28 -11.85 -24.05
N THR A 83 -8.98 -11.14 -24.93
CA THR A 83 -8.56 -9.79 -25.34
C THR A 83 -8.62 -8.81 -24.18
N LEU A 84 -9.59 -8.92 -23.26
CA LEU A 84 -9.69 -8.08 -22.06
C LEU A 84 -8.49 -8.23 -21.14
N VAL A 85 -8.05 -9.47 -20.92
CA VAL A 85 -6.86 -9.78 -20.13
C VAL A 85 -5.60 -9.23 -20.80
N SER A 86 -5.52 -9.34 -22.13
CA SER A 86 -4.34 -8.97 -22.90
C SER A 86 -4.26 -7.49 -23.29
N THR A 87 -5.37 -6.76 -23.34
CA THR A 87 -5.40 -5.36 -23.82
C THR A 87 -5.29 -4.37 -22.68
N ALA A 88 -4.41 -3.39 -22.87
CA ALA A 88 -4.14 -2.37 -21.86
C ALA A 88 -5.25 -1.30 -21.74
N SER A 89 -6.22 -1.23 -22.67
CA SER A 89 -7.20 -0.14 -22.74
C SER A 89 -8.65 -0.59 -22.97
N PRO A 90 -9.62 -0.10 -22.16
CA PRO A 90 -11.05 -0.42 -22.28
C PRO A 90 -11.73 0.22 -23.51
N SER A 91 -11.07 1.16 -24.19
CA SER A 91 -11.60 1.80 -25.41
C SER A 91 -11.77 0.84 -26.58
N SER A 92 -11.15 -0.34 -26.50
CA SER A 92 -11.25 -1.40 -27.50
C SER A 92 -12.54 -2.23 -27.39
N LEU A 93 -13.32 -2.04 -26.33
CA LEU A 93 -14.58 -2.77 -26.17
C LEU A 93 -15.61 -2.31 -27.20
N PRO A 94 -16.11 -3.21 -28.07
CA PRO A 94 -17.18 -2.86 -28.97
C PRO A 94 -18.42 -2.41 -28.17
N PRO A 95 -19.21 -1.44 -28.67
CA PRO A 95 -20.42 -0.99 -27.99
C PRO A 95 -21.53 -2.06 -27.99
N SER A 96 -21.41 -3.13 -28.79
CA SER A 96 -22.44 -4.16 -28.97
C SER A 96 -22.29 -5.40 -28.08
N VAL A 97 -21.45 -5.37 -27.04
CA VAL A 97 -21.36 -6.55 -26.15
C VAL A 97 -22.69 -6.76 -25.44
N PRO A 98 -23.30 -7.96 -25.57
CA PRO A 98 -24.56 -8.22 -24.92
C PRO A 98 -24.37 -8.30 -23.40
N PRO A 99 -25.38 -7.90 -22.60
CA PRO A 99 -25.29 -7.86 -21.15
C PRO A 99 -25.01 -9.24 -20.52
N SER A 100 -25.35 -10.32 -21.23
CA SER A 100 -25.04 -11.70 -20.86
C SER A 100 -23.54 -11.99 -20.77
N THR A 101 -22.69 -11.20 -21.43
CA THR A 101 -21.23 -11.36 -21.33
C THR A 101 -20.70 -10.95 -19.95
N PHE A 102 -21.37 -10.03 -19.28
CA PHE A 102 -20.94 -9.52 -17.97
C PHE A 102 -21.29 -10.47 -16.82
N THR A 103 -22.31 -11.30 -17.00
CA THR A 103 -22.75 -12.31 -16.01
C THR A 103 -22.10 -13.68 -16.24
N ALA A 104 -21.40 -13.87 -17.36
CA ALA A 104 -20.67 -15.10 -17.65
C ALA A 104 -19.58 -15.38 -16.60
N ARG A 105 -19.42 -16.66 -16.23
CA ARG A 105 -18.46 -17.15 -15.24
C ARG A 105 -17.54 -18.18 -15.86
N ASN A 106 -16.27 -18.21 -15.43
CA ASN A 106 -15.33 -19.28 -15.77
C ASN A 106 -15.53 -20.51 -14.87
N GLU A 107 -14.74 -21.57 -15.10
CA GLU A 107 -14.70 -22.79 -14.28
C GLU A 107 -14.49 -22.52 -12.78
N ALA A 108 -13.78 -21.43 -12.45
CA ALA A 108 -13.52 -21.03 -11.07
C ALA A 108 -14.67 -20.22 -10.45
N GLY A 109 -15.65 -19.74 -11.22
CA GLY A 109 -16.72 -18.84 -10.77
C GLY A 109 -16.45 -17.35 -10.98
N TYR A 110 -15.31 -17.00 -11.58
CA TYR A 110 -14.92 -15.62 -11.85
C TYR A 110 -15.72 -15.01 -12.99
N THR A 111 -16.32 -13.86 -12.70
CA THR A 111 -16.87 -12.95 -13.71
C THR A 111 -15.78 -12.07 -14.30
N LEU A 112 -16.10 -11.35 -15.38
CA LEU A 112 -15.18 -10.40 -16.01
C LEU A 112 -14.63 -9.35 -15.03
N LEU A 113 -15.47 -8.94 -14.06
CA LEU A 113 -15.10 -7.99 -13.01
C LEU A 113 -14.10 -8.58 -12.01
N HIS A 114 -14.16 -9.88 -11.70
CA HIS A 114 -13.19 -10.57 -10.86
C HIS A 114 -11.81 -10.58 -11.50
N ILE A 115 -11.74 -10.86 -12.80
CA ILE A 115 -10.50 -10.89 -13.57
C ILE A 115 -9.87 -9.50 -13.66
N ALA A 116 -10.68 -8.46 -13.92
CA ALA A 116 -10.22 -7.08 -13.95
C ALA A 116 -9.68 -6.62 -12.57
N ALA A 117 -10.33 -7.05 -11.49
CA ALA A 117 -9.90 -6.78 -10.12
C ALA A 117 -8.59 -7.50 -9.76
N GLU A 118 -8.46 -8.78 -10.13
CA GLU A 118 -7.24 -9.57 -9.91
C GLU A 118 -6.05 -9.05 -10.73
N GLY A 119 -6.30 -8.67 -11.99
CA GLY A 119 -5.31 -8.05 -12.89
C GLY A 119 -4.97 -6.59 -12.54
N GLY A 120 -5.68 -6.01 -11.56
CA GLY A 120 -5.44 -4.65 -11.08
C GLY A 120 -5.68 -3.58 -12.14
N LYS A 121 -6.61 -3.82 -13.07
CA LYS A 121 -6.89 -2.94 -14.22
C LYS A 121 -8.01 -1.95 -13.90
N GLU A 122 -7.65 -0.79 -13.36
CA GLU A 122 -8.63 0.22 -12.91
C GLU A 122 -9.55 0.73 -14.03
N ASN A 123 -9.01 0.99 -15.22
CA ASN A 123 -9.80 1.52 -16.35
C ASN A 123 -10.87 0.52 -16.82
N TRP A 124 -10.56 -0.77 -16.72
CA TRP A 124 -11.49 -1.84 -17.06
C TRP A 124 -12.59 -1.99 -16.02
N VAL A 125 -12.26 -1.88 -14.73
CA VAL A 125 -13.25 -1.89 -13.65
C VAL A 125 -14.24 -0.73 -13.80
N GLU A 126 -13.76 0.49 -14.08
CA GLU A 126 -14.65 1.65 -14.29
C GLU A 126 -15.59 1.42 -15.49
N ALA A 127 -15.04 0.99 -16.64
CA ALA A 127 -15.84 0.76 -17.86
C ALA A 127 -16.87 -0.37 -17.70
N LEU A 128 -16.54 -1.44 -16.99
CA LEU A 128 -17.44 -2.57 -16.74
C LEU A 128 -18.60 -2.17 -15.83
N LEU A 129 -18.33 -1.42 -14.77
CA LEU A 129 -19.36 -0.91 -13.88
C LEU A 129 -20.24 0.14 -14.59
N GLU A 130 -19.67 1.00 -15.44
CA GLU A 130 -20.46 1.94 -16.25
C GLU A 130 -21.43 1.22 -17.21
N ARG A 131 -21.06 0.02 -17.69
CA ARG A 131 -21.88 -0.79 -18.60
C ARG A 131 -22.97 -1.62 -17.93
N GLY A 132 -23.09 -1.60 -16.60
CA GLY A 132 -24.13 -2.38 -15.92
C GLY A 132 -23.64 -3.60 -15.14
N CYS A 133 -22.34 -3.87 -15.04
CA CYS A 133 -21.86 -5.05 -14.32
C CYS A 133 -22.21 -4.99 -12.83
N ASP A 134 -22.71 -6.09 -12.28
CA ASP A 134 -23.02 -6.19 -10.86
C ASP A 134 -21.76 -6.49 -10.01
N PRO A 135 -21.35 -5.57 -9.11
CA PRO A 135 -20.20 -5.76 -8.23
C PRO A 135 -20.46 -6.74 -7.08
N SER A 136 -21.73 -7.08 -6.84
CA SER A 136 -22.18 -8.01 -5.80
C SER A 136 -22.09 -9.47 -6.20
N THR A 137 -21.65 -9.75 -7.43
CA THR A 137 -21.42 -11.11 -7.92
C THR A 137 -20.33 -11.78 -7.11
N LEU A 138 -20.62 -12.99 -6.65
CA LEU A 138 -19.70 -13.80 -5.86
C LEU A 138 -19.06 -14.90 -6.71
N ASP A 139 -17.80 -15.17 -6.40
CA ASP A 139 -17.03 -16.32 -6.87
C ASP A 139 -17.47 -17.64 -6.20
N HIS A 140 -16.95 -18.81 -6.63
CA HIS A 140 -17.18 -20.10 -5.96
C HIS A 140 -16.70 -20.13 -4.50
N ARG A 141 -15.85 -19.18 -4.11
CA ARG A 141 -15.39 -19.00 -2.72
C ARG A 141 -16.19 -17.94 -1.95
N ASP A 142 -17.34 -17.53 -2.47
CA ASP A 142 -18.21 -16.50 -1.89
C ASP A 142 -17.51 -15.14 -1.68
N ARG A 143 -16.51 -14.84 -2.51
CA ARG A 143 -15.77 -13.58 -2.46
C ARG A 143 -16.25 -12.65 -3.57
N PRO A 144 -16.53 -11.37 -3.27
CA PRO A 144 -16.84 -10.37 -4.29
C PRO A 144 -15.57 -9.90 -5.00
N ALA A 145 -15.72 -9.35 -6.20
CA ALA A 145 -14.60 -8.83 -7.01
C ALA A 145 -13.72 -7.82 -6.25
N TYR A 146 -14.31 -7.02 -5.36
CA TYR A 146 -13.58 -6.06 -4.51
C TYR A 146 -12.48 -6.72 -3.65
N PHE A 147 -12.71 -7.95 -3.19
CA PHE A 147 -11.77 -8.68 -2.35
C PHE A 147 -10.50 -9.13 -3.12
N LEU A 148 -10.61 -9.33 -4.43
CA LEU A 148 -9.49 -9.74 -5.28
C LEU A 148 -8.56 -8.58 -5.67
N CYS A 149 -8.94 -7.34 -5.37
CA CYS A 149 -8.16 -6.16 -5.73
C CYS A 149 -6.82 -6.11 -4.98
N LYS A 150 -5.72 -6.28 -5.72
CA LYS A 150 -4.34 -6.12 -5.19
C LYS A 150 -3.91 -4.65 -5.08
N ASN A 151 -4.38 -3.81 -6.01
CA ASN A 151 -3.93 -2.42 -6.15
C ASN A 151 -4.89 -1.43 -5.46
N LYS A 152 -4.32 -0.37 -4.86
CA LYS A 152 -5.11 0.74 -4.29
C LYS A 152 -5.95 1.45 -5.36
N LEU A 153 -5.40 1.63 -6.57
CA LEU A 153 -6.09 2.30 -7.68
C LEU A 153 -7.37 1.58 -8.10
N THR A 154 -7.32 0.25 -8.15
CA THR A 154 -8.49 -0.59 -8.48
C THR A 154 -9.54 -0.52 -7.39
N ARG A 155 -9.15 -0.52 -6.11
CA ARG A 155 -10.09 -0.30 -4.99
C ARG A 155 -10.72 1.09 -5.04
N ASP A 156 -9.96 2.12 -5.37
CA ASP A 156 -10.45 3.48 -5.51
C ASP A 156 -11.41 3.60 -6.71
N ALA A 157 -11.21 2.86 -7.80
CA ALA A 157 -12.14 2.81 -8.95
C ALA A 157 -13.55 2.33 -8.53
N PHE A 158 -13.66 1.24 -7.76
CA PHE A 158 -14.94 0.82 -7.19
C PHE A 158 -15.59 1.92 -6.35
N ARG A 159 -14.80 2.65 -5.55
CA ARG A 159 -15.28 3.74 -4.71
C ARG A 159 -15.69 4.98 -5.50
N ARG A 160 -15.08 5.26 -6.66
CA ARG A 160 -15.48 6.35 -7.56
C ARG A 160 -16.84 6.05 -8.18
N VAL A 161 -17.01 4.84 -8.71
CA VAL A 161 -18.27 4.46 -9.35
C VAL A 161 -19.40 4.40 -8.34
N ARG A 162 -19.16 3.85 -7.14
CA ARG A 162 -20.11 3.91 -6.02
C ARG A 162 -20.55 5.35 -5.72
N GLY A 163 -19.61 6.30 -5.62
CA GLY A 163 -19.92 7.70 -5.37
C GLY A 163 -20.68 8.41 -6.50
N ARG A 164 -20.55 7.95 -7.75
CA ARG A 164 -21.37 8.44 -8.88
C ARG A 164 -22.79 7.87 -8.87
N GLU A 165 -22.94 6.63 -8.41
CA GLU A 165 -24.22 5.91 -8.43
C GLU A 165 -25.08 6.09 -7.18
N GLU A 166 -24.51 6.47 -6.04
CA GLU A 166 -25.27 6.84 -4.83
C GLU A 166 -26.25 8.02 -5.06
N GLY A 167 -26.09 8.77 -6.16
CA GLY A 167 -27.03 9.82 -6.60
C GLY A 167 -28.04 9.39 -7.68
N LYS A 168 -28.04 8.13 -8.13
CA LYS A 168 -28.90 7.64 -9.22
C LYS A 168 -29.95 6.66 -8.68
N GLU A 169 -31.22 6.96 -8.93
CA GLU A 169 -32.35 6.10 -8.53
C GLU A 169 -32.30 4.76 -9.29
N GLY A 170 -32.29 3.63 -8.56
CA GLY A 170 -32.00 2.30 -9.12
C GLY A 170 -30.55 1.83 -8.96
N GLY A 171 -29.89 2.24 -7.87
CA GLY A 171 -28.50 1.88 -7.56
C GLY A 171 -28.30 0.38 -7.27
N ARG A 172 -27.12 -0.13 -7.64
CA ARG A 172 -26.70 -1.51 -7.38
C ARG A 172 -26.52 -1.77 -5.88
N ASP A 173 -26.61 -3.04 -5.47
CA ASP A 173 -26.37 -3.48 -4.09
C ASP A 173 -24.88 -3.40 -3.70
N TRP A 174 -24.40 -2.19 -3.42
CA TRP A 174 -23.02 -1.92 -3.01
C TRP A 174 -22.67 -2.49 -1.63
N GLU A 175 -23.66 -2.67 -0.76
CA GLU A 175 -23.49 -3.26 0.58
C GLU A 175 -23.03 -4.72 0.50
N ARG A 176 -23.68 -5.52 -0.37
CA ARG A 176 -23.29 -6.91 -0.64
C ARG A 176 -21.91 -7.04 -1.28
N SER A 177 -21.46 -5.99 -1.96
CA SER A 177 -20.17 -5.95 -2.66
C SER A 177 -18.97 -5.69 -1.72
N GLY A 178 -19.23 -5.29 -0.45
CA GLY A 178 -18.19 -5.00 0.53
C GLY A 178 -17.31 -3.78 0.20
N VAL A 179 -17.74 -2.93 -0.74
CA VAL A 179 -17.04 -1.72 -1.13
C VAL A 179 -17.32 -0.65 -0.07
N PRO A 180 -16.32 -0.03 0.59
CA PRO A 180 -16.52 1.06 1.54
C PRO A 180 -17.12 2.33 0.90
N GLU A 181 -17.56 3.28 1.73
CA GLU A 181 -18.16 4.55 1.30
C GLU A 181 -17.37 5.24 0.17
N GLY A 182 -18.13 5.75 -0.80
CA GLY A 182 -17.63 6.32 -2.04
C GLY A 182 -16.56 7.38 -1.81
N LEU A 183 -15.49 7.32 -2.59
CA LEU A 183 -14.44 8.34 -2.52
C LEU A 183 -14.92 9.53 -3.36
N THR A 184 -15.23 10.65 -2.71
CA THR A 184 -15.63 11.87 -3.41
C THR A 184 -14.53 12.29 -4.40
N GLU A 185 -14.88 12.40 -5.68
CA GLU A 185 -13.94 12.81 -6.73
C GLU A 185 -13.32 14.19 -6.44
N GLU A 186 -14.06 15.05 -5.74
CA GLU A 186 -13.58 16.33 -5.23
C GLU A 186 -12.40 16.18 -4.28
N GLY A 187 -12.42 15.15 -3.41
CA GLY A 187 -11.34 14.84 -2.49
C GLY A 187 -10.06 14.41 -3.19
N GLU A 188 -10.15 13.64 -4.28
CA GLU A 188 -9.00 13.24 -5.08
C GLU A 188 -8.42 14.38 -5.91
N LYS A 189 -9.28 15.16 -6.57
CA LYS A 189 -8.86 16.35 -7.35
C LYS A 189 -8.14 17.36 -6.45
N ARG A 190 -8.71 17.65 -5.27
CA ARG A 190 -8.10 18.53 -4.27
C ARG A 190 -6.76 17.99 -3.75
N LYS A 191 -6.63 16.68 -3.54
CA LYS A 191 -5.35 16.05 -3.14
C LYS A 191 -4.30 16.15 -4.26
N LYS A 192 -4.71 15.90 -5.51
CA LYS A 192 -3.83 15.96 -6.70
C LYS A 192 -3.35 17.38 -6.98
N GLU A 193 -4.21 18.39 -6.83
CA GLU A 193 -3.85 19.79 -6.97
C GLU A 193 -2.89 20.25 -5.87
N LYS A 194 -3.20 19.94 -4.60
CA LYS A 194 -2.28 20.21 -3.47
C LYS A 194 -0.92 19.53 -3.66
N ALA A 195 -0.88 18.31 -4.20
CA ALA A 195 0.37 17.61 -4.48
C ALA A 195 1.16 18.29 -5.62
N LYS A 196 0.47 18.70 -6.70
CA LYS A 196 1.09 19.44 -7.81
C LYS A 196 1.63 20.80 -7.35
N GLU A 197 0.88 21.52 -6.53
CA GLU A 197 1.27 22.81 -5.96
C GLU A 197 2.51 22.68 -5.06
N LYS A 198 2.49 21.73 -4.11
CA LYS A 198 3.66 21.42 -3.26
C LYS A 198 4.89 21.05 -4.07
N LYS A 199 4.73 20.25 -5.14
CA LYS A 199 5.82 19.86 -6.05
C LYS A 199 6.37 21.06 -6.83
N LYS A 200 5.51 21.97 -7.30
CA LYS A 200 5.94 23.21 -7.95
C LYS A 200 6.72 24.12 -6.99
N ARG A 201 6.23 24.31 -5.76
CA ARG A 201 6.91 25.11 -4.74
C ARG A 201 8.28 24.54 -4.34
N ALA A 202 8.38 23.21 -4.21
CA ALA A 202 9.65 22.54 -3.92
C ALA A 202 10.66 22.69 -5.07
N LYS A 203 10.21 22.61 -6.32
CA LYS A 203 11.06 22.85 -7.50
C LYS A 203 11.54 24.31 -7.58
N GLY A 204 10.67 25.28 -7.26
CA GLY A 204 11.02 26.70 -7.19
C GLY A 204 12.15 26.97 -6.21
N ARG A 205 11.97 26.54 -4.94
CA ARG A 205 12.99 26.69 -3.88
C ARG A 205 14.34 26.07 -4.23
N LYS A 206 14.33 24.89 -4.89
CA LYS A 206 15.57 24.23 -5.32
C LYS A 206 16.28 24.98 -6.46
N LYS A 207 15.54 25.68 -7.32
CA LYS A 207 16.13 26.48 -8.41
C LYS A 207 16.72 27.78 -7.87
N GLU A 208 16.01 28.44 -6.97
CA GLU A 208 16.41 29.69 -6.30
C GLU A 208 17.71 29.50 -5.50
N SER A 209 17.75 28.52 -4.59
CA SER A 209 18.96 28.19 -3.82
C SER A 209 20.17 27.79 -4.68
N LYS A 210 19.94 27.23 -5.88
CA LYS A 210 21.03 26.91 -6.82
C LYS A 210 21.52 28.15 -7.59
N GLN A 211 20.67 29.15 -7.81
CA GLN A 211 21.07 30.41 -8.43
C GLN A 211 21.80 31.29 -7.42
N GLU A 212 21.30 31.41 -6.19
CA GLU A 212 21.95 32.14 -5.09
C GLU A 212 23.35 31.60 -4.83
N GLY A 213 23.51 30.29 -4.60
CA GLY A 213 24.83 29.70 -4.39
C GLY A 213 25.79 29.78 -5.58
N LYS A 214 25.30 30.04 -6.80
CA LYS A 214 26.15 30.30 -7.98
C LYS A 214 26.56 31.77 -8.08
N GLN A 215 25.73 32.69 -7.59
CA GLN A 215 26.02 34.11 -7.54
C GLN A 215 27.00 34.43 -6.40
N GLU A 216 26.75 33.88 -5.20
CA GLU A 216 27.65 34.00 -4.05
C GLU A 216 29.04 33.42 -4.37
N GLY A 217 29.12 32.24 -4.99
CA GLY A 217 30.40 31.67 -5.40
C GLY A 217 31.11 32.41 -6.55
N LYS A 218 30.45 33.38 -7.20
CA LYS A 218 31.05 34.24 -8.22
C LYS A 218 31.52 35.58 -7.63
N GLU A 219 30.73 36.17 -6.73
CA GLU A 219 31.09 37.36 -5.96
C GLU A 219 32.28 37.09 -5.02
N GLU A 220 32.30 35.95 -4.30
CA GLU A 220 33.47 35.55 -3.48
C GLU A 220 34.74 35.26 -4.32
N GLY A 221 34.58 35.05 -5.64
CA GLY A 221 35.69 34.88 -6.57
C GLY A 221 36.27 36.21 -7.08
N GLU A 222 35.46 37.26 -7.19
CA GLU A 222 35.87 38.59 -7.68
C GLU A 222 36.45 39.49 -6.55
N ASP A 223 35.99 39.34 -5.29
CA ASP A 223 36.51 40.12 -4.15
C ASP A 223 37.97 39.77 -3.77
N LYS A 224 38.52 38.65 -4.27
CA LYS A 224 39.92 38.25 -4.04
C LYS A 224 40.95 38.92 -4.95
N GLU A 225 40.53 39.74 -5.93
CA GLU A 225 41.45 40.36 -6.91
C GLU A 225 41.70 41.87 -6.69
N GLY A 226 41.10 42.47 -5.64
CA GLY A 226 41.16 43.91 -5.36
C GLY A 226 41.58 44.28 -3.94
N GLY A 227 42.82 43.98 -3.54
CA GLY A 227 43.37 44.44 -2.26
C GLY A 227 44.88 44.21 -2.16
N GLY A 228 45.67 45.25 -2.39
CA GLY A 228 47.14 45.25 -2.26
C GLY A 228 47.63 45.52 -0.83
N GLU A 229 48.65 44.75 -0.46
CA GLU A 229 49.76 44.97 0.50
C GLU A 229 49.58 45.88 1.73
N GLU A 230 49.59 45.27 2.93
CA GLU A 230 50.57 45.57 4.00
C GLU A 230 50.59 44.45 5.08
N GLY A 231 51.71 43.72 5.15
CA GLY A 231 52.41 43.30 6.37
C GLY A 231 51.80 42.28 7.37
N VAL A 232 52.49 41.13 7.49
CA VAL A 232 52.72 40.31 8.71
C VAL A 232 51.53 39.40 9.12
N GLU A 233 51.56 38.07 9.19
CA GLU A 233 52.63 37.05 9.28
C GLU A 233 52.44 35.91 8.27
N GLU A 234 53.57 35.43 7.74
CA GLU A 234 53.73 34.12 7.13
C GLU A 234 53.65 33.03 8.20
N GLY A 235 52.43 32.69 8.62
CA GLY A 235 52.15 31.67 9.64
C GLY A 235 51.77 30.32 9.03
N ASP A 236 52.78 29.51 8.72
CA ASP A 236 52.74 28.04 8.70
C ASP A 236 51.59 27.39 7.88
N SER A 237 51.68 27.43 6.54
CA SER A 237 50.97 26.51 5.64
C SER A 237 51.43 25.03 5.79
N GLN A 238 52.02 24.69 6.94
CA GLN A 238 52.69 23.44 7.22
C GLN A 238 52.19 22.77 8.50
N LYS A 239 50.93 22.93 8.97
CA LYS A 239 50.39 22.02 10.02
C LYS A 239 48.89 22.07 10.30
N LEU A 240 47.99 22.19 9.33
CA LEU A 240 46.57 21.90 9.62
C LEU A 240 46.42 20.39 9.88
N LEU A 241 45.99 20.01 11.08
CA LEU A 241 45.66 18.63 11.46
C LEU A 241 44.14 18.48 11.45
N CYS A 242 43.64 17.34 11.01
CA CYS A 242 42.20 17.06 11.07
C CYS A 242 41.74 16.80 12.51
N ASP A 243 40.69 17.48 12.97
CA ASP A 243 40.15 17.32 14.33
C ASP A 243 39.64 15.90 14.65
N ALA A 244 39.27 15.14 13.62
CA ALA A 244 38.78 13.78 13.79
C ALA A 244 39.89 12.72 13.86
N CYS A 245 40.93 12.87 13.03
CA CYS A 245 41.93 11.82 12.82
C CYS A 245 43.37 12.25 13.12
N GLY A 246 43.60 13.53 13.44
CA GLY A 246 44.90 14.10 13.76
C GLY A 246 45.91 14.11 12.60
N LYS A 247 45.48 13.78 11.37
CA LYS A 247 46.38 13.71 10.20
C LYS A 247 46.61 15.10 9.62
N ARG A 248 47.82 15.35 9.12
CA ARG A 248 48.14 16.57 8.37
C ARG A 248 47.31 16.61 7.08
N ILE A 249 46.64 17.73 6.86
CA ILE A 249 45.75 17.97 5.73
C ILE A 249 46.24 19.13 4.89
N HIS A 250 46.26 18.92 3.58
CA HIS A 250 46.62 19.93 2.58
C HIS A 250 45.38 20.52 1.90
N VAL A 251 44.32 19.72 1.76
CA VAL A 251 43.00 20.16 1.31
C VAL A 251 42.04 19.95 2.46
N PHE A 252 41.39 21.03 2.89
CA PHE A 252 40.51 21.01 4.03
C PHE A 252 39.19 21.67 3.70
N PHE A 253 38.15 21.23 4.39
CA PHE A 253 36.90 21.97 4.48
C PHE A 253 36.53 22.11 5.95
N SER A 254 36.10 23.30 6.32
CA SER A 254 35.66 23.63 7.67
C SER A 254 34.16 23.36 7.83
N ARG A 255 33.76 22.90 9.01
CA ARG A 255 32.35 22.83 9.38
C ARG A 255 32.18 23.22 10.83
N LEU A 256 31.56 24.39 11.04
CA LEU A 256 31.64 25.14 12.29
C LEU A 256 33.12 25.51 12.55
N GLU A 257 33.61 25.29 13.76
CA GLU A 257 34.98 25.62 14.19
C GLU A 257 36.00 24.50 13.90
N TYR A 258 35.57 23.39 13.29
CA TYR A 258 36.41 22.20 13.09
C TYR A 258 36.83 22.01 11.63
N VAL A 259 38.00 21.42 11.43
CA VAL A 259 38.67 21.19 10.14
C VAL A 259 38.82 19.69 9.85
N TYR A 260 38.46 19.29 8.63
CA TYR A 260 38.37 17.88 8.25
C TYR A 260 39.12 17.52 6.97
N CYS A 261 39.67 16.30 6.93
CA CYS A 261 40.28 15.73 5.73
C CYS A 261 39.25 15.11 4.76
N SER A 262 38.08 14.72 5.27
CA SER A 262 37.06 13.98 4.52
C SER A 262 35.71 14.03 5.20
N THR A 263 34.65 13.71 4.47
CA THR A 263 33.28 13.58 5.01
C THR A 263 33.16 12.49 6.08
N ASP A 264 34.01 11.45 6.03
CA ASP A 264 34.02 10.39 7.03
C ASP A 264 34.59 10.89 8.36
N CYS A 265 35.61 11.75 8.31
CA CYS A 265 36.14 12.44 9.49
C CYS A 265 35.10 13.36 10.15
N VAL A 266 34.23 14.01 9.35
CA VAL A 266 33.10 14.78 9.91
C VAL A 266 32.12 13.88 10.66
N GLN A 267 31.77 12.73 10.08
CA GLN A 267 30.78 11.84 10.70
C GLN A 267 31.32 11.16 11.95
N THR A 268 32.59 10.77 11.95
CA THR A 268 33.25 10.18 13.12
C THR A 268 33.37 11.19 14.25
N HIS A 269 33.84 12.41 13.97
CA HIS A 269 33.93 13.46 14.98
C HIS A 269 32.57 13.89 15.52
N LYS A 270 31.53 13.90 14.68
CA LYS A 270 30.15 14.15 15.13
C LYS A 270 29.69 13.08 16.14
N ARG A 271 30.05 11.81 15.96
CA ARG A 271 29.69 10.73 16.90
C ARG A 271 30.42 10.87 18.22
N THR A 272 31.70 11.25 18.22
CA THR A 272 32.45 11.49 19.46
C THR A 272 31.92 12.68 20.22
N LEU A 273 31.63 13.81 19.54
CA LEU A 273 31.04 14.99 20.19
C LEU A 273 29.66 14.67 20.80
N MET A 274 28.84 13.86 20.12
CA MET A 274 27.56 13.39 20.66
C MET A 274 27.73 12.50 21.90
N ALA A 275 28.72 11.60 21.89
CA ALA A 275 29.01 10.73 23.02
C ALA A 275 29.54 11.52 24.22
N GLU A 276 30.46 12.45 24.01
CA GLU A 276 31.00 13.33 25.06
C GLU A 276 29.90 14.21 25.66
N ALA A 277 29.05 14.81 24.83
CA ALA A 277 27.90 15.59 25.30
C ALA A 277 26.90 14.72 26.09
N ALA A 278 26.73 13.44 25.74
CA ALA A 278 25.90 12.52 26.50
C ALA A 278 26.53 12.21 27.87
N LEU A 279 27.83 11.91 27.95
CA LEU A 279 28.53 11.67 29.20
C LEU A 279 28.50 12.89 30.13
N LYS A 280 28.67 14.09 29.58
CA LYS A 280 28.55 15.36 30.32
C LYS A 280 27.15 15.63 30.90
N ARG A 281 26.10 14.95 30.41
CA ARG A 281 24.75 15.04 31.00
C ARG A 281 24.55 14.07 32.17
N PHE A 282 25.41 13.07 32.31
CA PHE A 282 25.37 12.08 33.38
C PHE A 282 26.41 12.33 34.49
N ALA A 283 27.34 13.25 34.27
CA ALA A 283 28.28 13.77 35.26
C ALA A 283 27.67 14.99 35.99
#